data_AF-A0AAV5STQ1-F1
#
_entry.id   AF-A0AAV5STQ1-F1
#
_cell.length_a   1.000
_cell.length_b   1.000
_cell.length_c   1.000
_cell.angle_alpha   90.00
_cell.angle_beta   90.00
_cell.angle_gamma   90.00
#
_symmetry.space_group_name_H-M   'P 1'
#
loop_
_entity.id
_entity.type
_entity.pdbx_description
1 polymer ?
#
loop_
_entity_poly.entity_id
_entity_poly.type
_entity_poly.pdbx_seq_one_letter_code
_entity_poly.pdbx_strand_id
1 'polypeptide(L)'
;MLLRLIVVLGAIVALARSACTSTDHQACDELCKADSYWYGHCIGWDGTDFSCTCFEYRAPLSGDACKPKQDECMKKCKTTGKDGGFCYPRNDRGFERNRTGCECFKSLPQELLRRRRRHALSKRSYKI
;
A
#
# COMPACT_ATOMS: atom_id res chain seq x y z
N MET A 1 4.43 -41.73 15.90
CA MET A 1 3.79 -41.15 14.69
C MET A 1 3.14 -39.78 14.94
N LEU A 2 2.58 -39.51 16.13
CA LEU A 2 1.99 -38.21 16.49
C LEU A 2 2.93 -37.00 16.32
N LEU A 3 4.20 -37.13 16.75
CA LEU A 3 5.19 -36.04 16.67
C LEU A 3 5.50 -35.59 15.23
N ARG A 4 5.58 -36.55 14.29
CA ARG A 4 5.79 -36.25 12.87
C ARG A 4 4.57 -35.56 12.25
N LEU A 5 3.36 -35.93 12.67
CA LEU A 5 2.14 -35.28 12.20
C LEU A 5 2.05 -33.82 12.67
N ILE A 6 2.43 -33.54 13.92
CA ILE A 6 2.44 -32.18 14.50
C ILE A 6 3.49 -31.30 13.82
N VAL A 7 4.69 -31.83 13.56
CA VAL A 7 5.75 -31.09 12.84
C VAL A 7 5.35 -30.82 11.39
N VAL A 8 4.74 -31.79 10.71
CA VAL A 8 4.24 -31.64 9.34
C VAL A 8 3.09 -30.61 9.28
N LEU A 9 2.13 -30.66 10.22
CA LEU A 9 1.07 -29.65 10.33
C LEU A 9 1.63 -28.26 10.65
N GLY A 10 2.61 -28.15 11.55
CA GLY A 10 3.28 -26.89 11.86
C GLY A 10 4.00 -26.27 10.65
N ALA A 11 4.67 -27.10 9.83
CA ALA A 11 5.32 -26.66 8.61
C ALA A 11 4.32 -26.26 7.51
N ILE A 12 3.19 -26.95 7.38
CA ILE A 12 2.12 -26.60 6.43
C ILE A 12 1.45 -25.27 6.82
N VAL A 13 1.18 -25.06 8.11
CA VAL A 13 0.62 -23.78 8.61
C VAL A 13 1.63 -22.63 8.45
N ALA A 14 2.94 -22.88 8.58
CA ALA A 14 3.97 -21.89 8.31
C ALA A 14 4.13 -21.56 6.81
N LEU A 15 3.97 -22.54 5.92
CA LEU A 15 4.00 -22.34 4.47
C LEU A 15 2.75 -21.61 3.94
N ALA A 16 1.61 -21.71 4.61
CA ALA A 16 0.43 -20.91 4.30
C ALA A 16 0.58 -19.41 4.68
N ARG A 17 1.56 -19.08 5.53
CA ARG A 17 1.89 -17.72 6.02
C ARG A 17 2.95 -17.00 5.17
N SER A 18 2.92 -17.20 3.86
CA SER A 18 3.83 -16.51 2.93
C SER A 18 3.17 -16.09 1.61
N ALA A 19 1.91 -16.47 1.38
CA ALA A 19 1.20 -16.15 0.15
C ALA A 19 0.33 -14.90 0.34
N CYS A 20 0.63 -13.86 -0.43
CA CYS A 20 -0.22 -12.67 -0.53
C CYS A 20 -1.47 -12.97 -1.35
N THR A 21 -2.62 -12.46 -0.90
CA THR A 21 -3.86 -12.48 -1.69
C THR A 21 -3.94 -11.26 -2.61
N SER A 22 -4.84 -11.29 -3.60
CA SER A 22 -5.14 -10.12 -4.44
C SER A 22 -5.48 -8.87 -3.63
N THR A 23 -6.11 -9.06 -2.46
CA THR A 23 -6.52 -7.96 -1.60
C THR A 23 -5.35 -7.41 -0.78
N ASP A 24 -4.37 -8.25 -0.40
CA ASP A 24 -3.14 -7.78 0.24
C ASP A 24 -2.29 -6.96 -0.73
N HIS A 25 -2.22 -7.36 -2.01
CA HIS A 25 -1.57 -6.55 -3.04
C HIS A 25 -2.25 -5.18 -3.19
N GLN A 26 -3.59 -5.13 -3.17
CA GLN A 26 -4.32 -3.87 -3.23
C GLN A 26 -4.07 -2.98 -1.99
N ALA A 27 -4.00 -3.57 -0.79
CA ALA A 27 -3.69 -2.82 0.41
C ALA A 27 -2.27 -2.22 0.38
N CYS A 28 -1.28 -2.99 -0.08
CA CYS A 28 0.07 -2.48 -0.29
C CYS A 28 0.12 -1.38 -1.34
N ASP A 29 -0.61 -1.54 -2.46
CA ASP A 29 -0.66 -0.54 -3.51
C ASP A 29 -1.18 0.81 -2.99
N GLU A 30 -2.28 0.80 -2.23
CA GLU A 30 -2.84 2.01 -1.64
C GLU A 30 -1.93 2.65 -0.58
N LEU A 31 -1.25 1.82 0.22
CA LEU A 31 -0.28 2.32 1.20
C LEU A 31 0.89 3.03 0.56
N CYS A 32 1.53 2.38 -0.41
CA CYS A 32 2.67 2.97 -1.12
C CYS A 32 2.25 4.26 -1.83
N LYS A 33 1.07 4.28 -2.44
CA LYS A 33 0.53 5.50 -3.08
C LYS A 33 0.24 6.62 -2.09
N ALA A 34 -0.21 6.31 -0.87
CA ALA A 34 -0.36 7.30 0.20
C ALA A 34 0.97 7.98 0.57
N ASP A 35 2.10 7.32 0.29
CA ASP A 35 3.47 7.81 0.47
C ASP A 35 4.11 8.32 -0.85
N SER A 36 3.29 8.60 -1.87
CA SER A 36 3.73 9.12 -3.17
C SER A 36 4.63 8.19 -3.98
N TYR A 37 4.52 6.87 -3.77
CA TYR A 37 5.09 5.86 -4.67
C TYR A 37 4.16 5.58 -5.86
N TRP A 38 4.71 5.03 -6.94
CA TRP A 38 3.94 4.71 -8.15
C TRP A 38 2.95 3.57 -7.90
N TYR A 39 3.42 2.50 -7.27
CA TYR A 39 2.60 1.37 -6.84
C TYR A 39 3.28 0.59 -5.73
N GLY A 40 2.53 -0.32 -5.12
CA GLY A 40 3.01 -1.23 -4.09
C GLY A 40 2.66 -2.68 -4.40
N HIS A 41 3.46 -3.61 -3.86
CA HIS A 41 3.20 -5.03 -3.99
C HIS A 41 3.47 -5.74 -2.67
N CYS A 42 2.54 -6.62 -2.27
CA CYS A 42 2.75 -7.51 -1.13
C CYS A 42 3.81 -8.57 -1.48
N ILE A 43 4.77 -8.77 -0.58
CA ILE A 43 5.86 -9.76 -0.72
C ILE A 43 5.79 -10.86 0.35
N GLY A 44 4.88 -10.74 1.32
CA GLY A 44 4.62 -11.78 2.30
C GLY A 44 3.56 -11.36 3.32
N TRP A 45 2.98 -12.34 4.00
CA TRP A 45 1.99 -12.14 5.04
C TRP A 45 2.23 -13.10 6.20
N ASP A 46 2.58 -12.59 7.38
CA ASP A 46 2.96 -13.43 8.53
C ASP A 46 1.78 -13.91 9.40
N GLY A 47 0.55 -13.58 8.99
CA GLY A 47 -0.66 -13.82 9.78
C GLY A 47 -1.21 -12.56 10.45
N THR A 48 -0.37 -11.53 10.64
CA THR A 48 -0.71 -10.30 11.36
C THR A 48 -0.65 -9.09 10.44
N ASP A 49 0.47 -8.91 9.75
CA ASP A 49 0.73 -7.78 8.88
C ASP A 49 1.26 -8.27 7.52
N PHE A 50 1.03 -7.46 6.49
CA PHE A 50 1.64 -7.68 5.18
C PHE A 50 2.99 -6.96 5.13
N SER A 51 3.92 -7.55 4.40
CA SER A 51 5.16 -6.90 3.99
C SER A 51 4.96 -6.33 2.60
N CYS A 52 5.17 -5.02 2.43
CA CYS A 52 5.07 -4.36 1.12
C CYS A 52 6.45 -3.98 0.57
N THR A 53 6.58 -4.07 -0.75
CA THR A 53 7.59 -3.33 -1.51
C THR A 53 6.90 -2.18 -2.23
N CYS A 54 7.44 -0.97 -2.10
CA CYS A 54 6.96 0.22 -2.79
C CYS A 54 7.91 0.58 -3.94
N PHE A 55 7.34 0.90 -5.10
CA PHE A 55 8.10 1.18 -6.31
C PHE A 55 7.99 2.66 -6.66
N GLU A 56 9.14 3.31 -6.83
CA GLU A 56 9.20 4.73 -7.14
C GLU A 56 8.70 5.05 -8.55
N TYR A 57 8.31 6.30 -8.74
CA TYR A 57 8.08 6.83 -10.07
C TYR A 57 9.38 6.83 -10.87
N ARG A 58 9.28 6.53 -12.17
CA ARG A 58 10.40 6.66 -13.10
C ARG A 58 10.45 8.08 -13.65
N ALA A 59 11.66 8.59 -13.84
CA ALA A 59 11.90 9.87 -14.51
C ALA A 59 11.15 9.93 -15.86
N PRO A 60 10.54 11.08 -16.22
CA PRO A 60 10.65 12.38 -15.56
C PRO A 60 9.69 12.61 -14.38
N LEU A 61 8.87 11.62 -14.01
CA LEU A 61 7.95 11.75 -12.89
C LEU A 61 8.67 11.51 -11.56
N SER A 62 8.30 12.27 -10.54
CA SER A 62 8.75 12.04 -9.16
C SER A 62 7.58 12.17 -8.19
N GLY A 63 7.55 11.27 -7.20
CA GLY A 63 6.61 11.34 -6.08
C GLY A 63 6.78 12.59 -5.23
N ASP A 64 7.95 13.25 -5.27
CA ASP A 64 8.20 14.50 -4.53
C ASP A 64 7.24 15.62 -4.90
N ALA A 65 6.78 15.65 -6.15
CA ALA A 65 5.77 16.61 -6.62
C ALA A 65 4.44 16.50 -5.84
N CYS A 66 4.19 15.34 -5.21
CA CYS A 66 2.98 15.02 -4.48
C CYS A 66 3.04 15.24 -2.97
N LYS A 67 4.23 15.29 -2.38
CA LYS A 67 4.42 15.55 -0.94
C LYS A 67 3.59 16.75 -0.42
N PRO A 68 3.57 17.93 -1.08
CA PRO A 68 2.78 19.07 -0.58
C PRO A 68 1.26 18.92 -0.79
N LYS A 69 0.80 18.01 -1.65
CA LYS A 69 -0.63 17.86 -2.01
C LYS A 69 -1.29 16.62 -1.41
N GLN A 70 -0.51 15.72 -0.82
CA GLN A 70 -1.00 14.44 -0.31
C GLN A 70 -2.12 14.61 0.73
N ASP A 71 -1.94 15.55 1.67
CA ASP A 71 -2.96 15.84 2.70
C ASP A 71 -4.25 16.44 2.12
N GLU A 72 -4.14 17.24 1.05
CA GLU A 72 -5.29 17.78 0.33
C GLU A 72 -6.10 16.66 -0.34
N CYS A 73 -5.42 15.78 -1.08
CA CYS A 73 -6.07 14.64 -1.72
C CYS A 73 -6.73 13.71 -0.69
N MET A 74 -6.06 13.48 0.44
CA MET A 74 -6.60 12.70 1.56
C MET A 74 -7.90 13.29 2.10
N LYS A 75 -7.93 14.61 2.36
CA LYS A 75 -9.12 15.31 2.86
C LYS A 75 -10.24 15.32 1.83
N LYS A 76 -9.93 15.65 0.57
CA LYS A 76 -10.90 15.72 -0.54
C LYS A 76 -11.65 14.41 -0.75
N CYS A 77 -10.98 13.27 -0.59
CA CYS A 77 -11.66 11.97 -0.72
C CYS A 77 -12.45 11.57 0.53
N LYS A 78 -12.03 12.01 1.72
CA LYS A 78 -12.81 11.78 2.95
C LYS A 78 -14.15 12.52 2.92
N THR A 79 -14.21 13.72 2.34
CA THR A 79 -15.47 14.47 2.22
C THR A 79 -16.48 13.81 1.28
N THR A 80 -16.04 12.91 0.39
CA THR A 80 -16.92 12.12 -0.50
C THR A 80 -17.28 10.75 0.07
N GLY A 81 -16.99 10.50 1.35
CA GLY A 81 -17.30 9.23 2.03
C GLY A 81 -16.33 8.09 1.70
N LYS A 82 -15.18 8.37 1.09
CA LYS A 82 -14.10 7.39 0.90
C LYS A 82 -13.14 7.41 2.08
N ASP A 83 -12.35 6.36 2.25
CA ASP A 83 -11.40 6.27 3.37
C ASP A 83 -10.21 7.26 3.27
N GLY A 84 -10.04 7.89 2.11
CA GLY A 84 -8.92 8.77 1.80
C GLY A 84 -8.57 8.75 0.32
N GLY A 85 -7.47 9.40 -0.02
CA GLY A 85 -6.94 9.45 -1.37
C GLY A 85 -5.45 9.72 -1.38
N PHE A 86 -4.89 9.70 -2.59
CA PHE A 86 -3.48 9.92 -2.84
C PHE A 86 -3.28 10.89 -4.00
N CYS A 87 -2.15 11.57 -3.96
CA CYS A 87 -1.67 12.38 -5.07
C CYS A 87 -0.86 11.50 -6.03
N TYR A 88 -0.95 11.80 -7.34
CA TYR A 88 -0.08 11.19 -8.35
C TYR A 88 0.45 12.24 -9.34
N PRO A 89 1.71 12.15 -9.79
CA PRO A 89 2.23 12.95 -10.91
C PRO A 89 1.55 12.59 -12.23
N ARG A 90 1.23 13.58 -13.05
CA ARG A 90 0.61 13.39 -14.37
C ARG A 90 1.66 13.29 -15.47
N ASN A 91 1.49 12.32 -16.35
CA ASN A 91 2.31 12.12 -17.56
C ASN A 91 1.64 12.73 -18.81
N ASP A 92 1.12 13.95 -18.72
CA ASP A 92 0.48 14.61 -19.84
C ASP A 92 1.43 15.60 -20.53
N ARG A 93 1.31 15.70 -21.87
CA ARG A 93 2.18 16.47 -22.78
C ARG A 93 2.12 18.00 -22.59
N GLY A 94 1.69 18.50 -21.44
CA GLY A 94 1.62 19.94 -21.20
C GLY A 94 2.99 20.54 -20.90
N PHE A 95 3.07 21.86 -21.08
CA PHE A 95 4.29 22.64 -20.83
C PHE A 95 4.69 22.72 -19.35
N GLU A 96 3.75 22.48 -18.43
CA GLU A 96 3.99 22.56 -16.99
C GLU A 96 4.68 21.31 -16.46
N ARG A 97 5.88 21.48 -15.90
CA ARG A 97 6.59 20.45 -15.14
C ARG A 97 5.89 20.23 -13.78
N ASN A 98 5.91 19.00 -13.27
CA ASN A 98 5.39 18.61 -11.94
C ASN A 98 3.88 18.73 -11.71
N ARG A 99 3.07 18.61 -12.77
CA ARG A 99 1.61 18.53 -12.59
C ARG A 99 1.21 17.27 -11.83
N THR A 100 0.19 17.41 -10.99
CA THR A 100 -0.29 16.38 -10.08
C THR A 100 -1.81 16.30 -10.07
N GLY A 101 -2.34 15.11 -9.84
CA GLY A 101 -3.77 14.84 -9.66
C GLY A 101 -4.03 14.15 -8.32
N CYS A 102 -5.32 14.06 -7.96
CA CYS A 102 -5.77 13.29 -6.79
C CYS A 102 -6.66 12.13 -7.25
N GLU A 103 -6.47 10.97 -6.64
CA GLU A 103 -7.36 9.80 -6.80
C GLU A 103 -7.75 9.27 -5.41
N CYS A 104 -8.99 8.83 -5.26
CA CYS A 104 -9.46 8.24 -4.00
C CYS A 104 -9.05 6.78 -3.91
N PHE A 105 -8.73 6.32 -2.70
CA PHE A 105 -8.48 4.91 -2.46
C PHE A 105 -9.69 4.08 -2.89
N LYS A 106 -9.41 2.87 -3.37
CA LYS A 106 -10.46 1.91 -3.66
C LYS A 106 -11.03 1.43 -2.32
N SER A 107 -12.26 0.93 -2.36
CA SER A 107 -12.86 0.33 -1.18
C SER A 107 -12.13 -0.96 -0.83
N LEU A 108 -11.45 -0.96 0.32
CA LEU A 108 -10.88 -2.17 0.91
C LEU A 108 -11.86 -2.77 1.93
N PRO A 109 -11.87 -4.10 2.12
CA PRO A 109 -12.53 -4.70 3.27
C PRO A 109 -12.07 -4.05 4.59
N GLN A 110 -12.98 -3.92 5.56
CA GLN A 110 -12.71 -3.25 6.84
C GLN A 110 -11.45 -3.76 7.56
N GLU A 111 -11.20 -5.06 7.46
CA GLU A 111 -10.03 -5.69 8.06
C GLU A 111 -8.71 -5.12 7.49
N LEU A 112 -8.65 -4.89 6.18
CA LEU A 112 -7.47 -4.28 5.56
C LEU A 112 -7.38 -2.78 5.82
N LEU A 113 -8.50 -2.08 5.96
CA LEU A 113 -8.49 -0.68 6.40
C LEU A 113 -7.91 -0.53 7.80
N ARG A 114 -8.19 -1.49 8.70
CA ARG A 114 -7.58 -1.56 10.02
C ARG A 114 -6.08 -1.81 9.93
N ARG A 115 -5.66 -2.79 9.11
CA ARG A 115 -4.24 -3.07 8.86
C ARG A 115 -3.50 -1.87 8.29
N ARG A 116 -4.08 -1.20 7.30
CA ARG A 116 -3.58 0.05 6.70
C ARG A 116 -3.37 1.13 7.75
N ARG A 117 -4.34 1.33 8.65
CA ARG A 117 -4.22 2.28 9.76
C ARG A 117 -3.09 1.90 10.72
N ARG A 118 -2.95 0.61 11.07
CA ARG A 118 -1.83 0.14 11.91
C ARG A 118 -0.48 0.39 11.23
N HIS A 119 -0.35 0.06 9.96
CA HIS A 119 0.88 0.29 9.20
C HIS A 119 1.21 1.78 9.05
N ALA A 120 0.20 2.62 8.82
CA ALA A 120 0.37 4.07 8.78
C ALA A 120 0.85 4.64 10.13
N LEU A 121 0.44 4.04 11.25
CA LEU A 121 0.93 4.38 12.59
C LEU A 121 2.33 3.79 12.88
N SER A 122 2.67 2.66 12.27
CA SER A 122 3.97 1.98 12.44
C SER A 122 5.07 2.47 11.50
N LYS A 123 4.86 3.58 10.78
CA LYS A 123 5.72 4.22 9.74
C LYS A 123 7.19 4.54 10.10
N ARG A 124 7.84 3.78 10.98
CA ARG A 124 9.28 3.85 11.28
C ARG A 124 10.13 2.71 10.72
N SER A 125 9.56 1.72 10.02
CA SER A 125 10.35 0.63 9.45
C SER A 125 9.91 0.28 8.04
N TYR A 126 10.15 1.18 7.10
CA TYR A 126 10.35 0.74 5.71
C TYR A 126 11.78 0.19 5.64
N LYS A 127 11.90 -1.13 5.45
CA LYS A 127 13.19 -1.70 5.05
C LYS A 127 13.26 -1.49 3.53
N ILE A 128 13.98 -0.43 3.14
CA ILE A 128 14.45 -0.24 1.75
C ILE A 128 15.45 -1.36 1.44
#